data_AF-A0A9P5DR56-F1
#
_entry.id   AF-A0A9P5DR56-F1
#
_cell.length_a   1.000
_cell.length_b   1.000
_cell.length_c   1.000
_cell.angle_alpha   90.00
_cell.angle_beta   90.00
_cell.angle_gamma   90.00
#
_symmetry.space_group_name_H-M   'P 1'
#
loop_
_entity.id
_entity.type
_entity.pdbx_description
1 polymer ?
#
loop_
_entity_poly.entity_id
_entity_poly.type
_entity_poly.pdbx_seq_one_letter_code
_entity_poly.pdbx_strand_id
1 'polypeptide(L)'
;MVRGCWLLGTQPYVDLDNGIFKTFGRLSYVERVKALIQDDLDTSHYLDKFIAKGFCQSVQKLGPLCQSVTEIQYLGHMQRIATLASTNPTESYHEFAFLNDVLGNLSSNDFATFIDPNNFSSRLVIAHMLVLEFVMSRKAIEGNKRSELGKKGSQFRKAMSKMWVQQILQKLPPGYYEYGEWLLKFINSLNYSFDAEDQVWKPFLLSNGTTVVQDGETLSLPVR
;
A
#
# COMPACT_ATOMS: atom_id res chain seq x y z
N MET A 1 -8.67 4.53 8.27
CA MET A 1 -9.53 3.85 9.27
C MET A 1 -8.77 3.41 10.53
N VAL A 2 -7.52 2.94 10.44
CA VAL A 2 -6.80 2.33 11.58
C VAL A 2 -6.62 3.25 12.79
N ARG A 3 -6.26 4.53 12.61
CA ARG A 3 -6.15 5.50 13.73
C ARG A 3 -7.47 5.70 14.47
N GLY A 4 -8.61 5.71 13.75
CA GLY A 4 -9.94 5.82 14.39
C GLY A 4 -10.26 4.59 15.25
N CYS A 5 -9.96 3.39 14.74
CA CYS A 5 -10.09 2.15 15.51
C CYS A 5 -9.16 2.12 16.72
N TRP A 6 -7.92 2.60 16.57
CA TRP A 6 -6.96 2.71 17.67
C TRP A 6 -7.45 3.68 18.75
N LEU A 7 -7.95 4.86 18.36
CA LEU A 7 -8.50 5.84 19.30
C LEU A 7 -9.70 5.26 20.07
N LEU A 8 -10.60 4.54 19.40
CA LEU A 8 -11.72 3.87 20.07
C LEU A 8 -11.27 2.74 21.00
N GLY A 9 -10.28 1.94 20.60
CA GLY A 9 -9.80 0.80 21.39
C GLY A 9 -8.92 1.16 22.59
N THR A 10 -8.43 2.40 22.67
CA THR A 10 -7.54 2.88 23.75
C THR A 10 -8.25 3.80 24.75
N GLN A 11 -9.50 4.16 24.49
CA GLN A 11 -10.30 5.02 25.36
C GLN A 11 -10.88 4.19 26.52
N PRO A 12 -10.62 4.56 27.79
CA PRO A 12 -11.07 3.77 28.95
C PRO A 12 -12.59 3.75 29.16
N TYR A 13 -13.34 4.56 28.42
CA TYR A 13 -14.80 4.69 28.54
C TYR A 13 -15.58 4.03 27.39
N VAL A 14 -14.88 3.42 26.42
CA VAL A 14 -15.54 2.73 25.30
C VAL A 14 -15.90 1.32 25.77
N ASP A 15 -17.19 1.05 25.88
CA ASP A 15 -17.72 -0.30 26.10
C ASP A 15 -17.50 -1.15 24.84
N LEU A 16 -16.31 -1.75 24.76
CA LEU A 16 -15.91 -2.62 23.67
C LEU A 16 -16.70 -3.94 23.69
N ASP A 17 -17.19 -4.39 24.84
CA ASP A 17 -17.86 -5.69 24.99
C ASP A 17 -19.27 -5.69 24.36
N ASN A 18 -19.96 -4.55 24.40
CA ASN A 18 -21.28 -4.37 23.76
C ASN A 18 -21.22 -3.66 22.39
N GLY A 19 -20.05 -3.21 21.95
CA GLY A 19 -19.88 -2.49 20.69
C GLY A 19 -19.70 -3.37 19.45
N ILE A 20 -19.90 -2.79 18.25
CA ILE A 20 -19.57 -3.43 16.96
C ILE A 20 -18.08 -3.76 16.82
N PHE A 21 -17.23 -3.22 17.70
CA PHE A 21 -15.79 -3.40 17.74
C PHE A 21 -15.33 -4.52 18.70
N LYS A 22 -16.25 -5.27 19.34
CA LYS A 22 -15.91 -6.32 20.33
C LYS A 22 -14.97 -7.42 19.82
N THR A 23 -14.96 -7.66 18.51
CA THR A 23 -14.08 -8.64 17.87
C THR A 23 -12.77 -8.04 17.35
N PHE A 24 -12.59 -6.72 17.52
CA PHE A 24 -11.48 -5.93 16.99
C PHE A 24 -10.29 -5.93 17.96
N GLY A 25 -9.67 -7.11 18.16
CA GLY A 25 -8.45 -7.24 18.95
C GLY A 25 -7.19 -7.16 18.06
N ARG A 26 -6.18 -6.37 18.45
CA ARG A 26 -4.90 -6.22 17.73
C ARG A 26 -4.20 -7.56 17.44
N LEU A 27 -4.17 -8.45 18.44
CA LEU A 27 -3.64 -9.82 18.31
C LEU A 27 -4.45 -10.64 17.30
N SER A 28 -5.77 -10.51 17.35
CA SER A 28 -6.67 -11.26 16.47
C SER A 28 -6.58 -10.87 14.99
N TYR A 29 -6.10 -9.67 14.65
CA TYR A 29 -5.87 -9.27 13.25
C TYR A 29 -4.61 -9.93 12.71
N VAL A 30 -3.50 -9.85 13.44
CA VAL A 30 -2.21 -10.44 13.05
C VAL A 30 -2.31 -11.96 12.98
N GLU A 31 -2.98 -12.60 13.94
CA GLU A 31 -3.23 -14.05 13.94
C GLU A 31 -4.14 -14.48 12.78
N ARG A 32 -5.19 -13.71 12.48
CA ARG A 32 -6.03 -13.97 11.30
C ARG A 32 -5.26 -13.81 9.99
N VAL A 33 -4.41 -12.80 9.89
CA VAL A 33 -3.55 -12.62 8.70
C VAL A 33 -2.54 -13.77 8.57
N LYS A 34 -1.93 -14.23 9.67
CA LYS A 34 -1.07 -15.44 9.66
C LYS A 34 -1.83 -16.67 9.19
N ALA A 35 -3.01 -16.92 9.75
CA ALA A 35 -3.83 -18.07 9.37
C ALA A 35 -4.20 -18.03 7.88
N LEU A 36 -4.60 -16.86 7.36
CA LEU A 36 -4.91 -16.68 5.93
C LEU A 36 -3.70 -16.93 5.02
N ILE A 37 -2.49 -16.62 5.47
CA ILE A 37 -1.26 -16.82 4.66
C ILE A 37 -0.77 -18.27 4.77
N GLN A 38 -0.96 -18.93 5.91
CA GLN A 38 -0.60 -20.34 6.11
C GLN A 38 -1.51 -21.31 5.35
N ASP A 39 -2.79 -20.97 5.16
CA ASP A 39 -3.73 -21.78 4.39
C ASP A 39 -3.45 -21.76 2.87
N ASP A 40 -2.60 -20.84 2.38
CA ASP A 40 -2.37 -20.56 0.95
C ASP A 40 -0.92 -20.84 0.50
N LEU A 41 -0.28 -21.86 1.10
CA LEU A 41 1.12 -22.21 0.84
C LEU A 41 1.42 -22.62 -0.61
N ASP A 42 0.42 -23.06 -1.39
CA ASP A 42 0.58 -23.45 -2.80
C ASP A 42 0.47 -22.27 -3.79
N THR A 43 0.00 -21.10 -3.35
CA THR A 43 -0.28 -19.94 -4.21
C THR A 43 0.35 -18.65 -3.70
N SER A 44 1.52 -18.76 -3.05
CA SER A 44 2.30 -17.61 -2.56
C SER A 44 2.68 -16.65 -3.70
N HIS A 45 1.79 -15.71 -4.03
CA HIS A 45 2.02 -14.70 -5.05
C HIS A 45 3.02 -13.67 -4.52
N TYR A 46 4.28 -13.83 -4.92
CA TYR A 46 5.34 -12.84 -4.67
C TYR A 46 5.04 -11.56 -5.45
N LEU A 47 5.39 -10.42 -4.85
CA LEU A 47 5.42 -9.17 -5.61
C LEU A 47 6.54 -9.27 -6.65
N ASP A 48 6.24 -8.87 -7.88
CA ASP A 48 7.25 -8.79 -8.94
C ASP A 48 8.48 -7.99 -8.47
N LYS A 49 9.67 -8.54 -8.71
CA LYS A 49 10.93 -7.96 -8.22
C LYS A 49 11.24 -6.61 -8.87
N PHE A 50 10.82 -6.39 -10.12
CA PHE A 50 11.00 -5.12 -10.80
C PHE A 50 10.09 -4.05 -10.20
N ILE A 51 8.81 -4.38 -9.92
CA ILE A 51 7.88 -3.49 -9.23
C ILE A 51 8.38 -3.17 -7.81
N ALA A 52 8.80 -4.18 -7.04
CA ALA A 52 9.34 -3.99 -5.70
C ALA A 52 10.57 -3.07 -5.70
N LYS A 53 11.51 -3.29 -6.63
CA LYS A 53 12.69 -2.44 -6.80
C LYS A 53 12.33 -1.01 -7.19
N GLY A 54 11.43 -0.84 -8.15
CA GLY A 54 10.97 0.49 -8.58
C GLY A 54 10.30 1.26 -7.44
N PHE A 55 9.47 0.59 -6.64
CA PHE A 55 8.86 1.18 -5.46
C PHE A 55 9.93 1.61 -4.44
N CYS A 56 10.88 0.73 -4.11
CA CYS A 56 11.96 1.06 -3.18
C CYS A 56 12.80 2.25 -3.67
N GLN A 57 13.13 2.32 -4.96
CA GLN A 57 13.84 3.46 -5.54
C GLN A 57 13.03 4.76 -5.42
N SER A 58 11.71 4.70 -5.67
CA SER A 58 10.81 5.85 -5.51
C SER A 58 10.77 6.34 -4.07
N VAL A 59 10.64 5.42 -3.10
CA VAL A 59 10.63 5.74 -1.66
C VAL A 59 11.99 6.29 -1.21
N GLN A 60 13.10 5.76 -1.71
CA GLN A 60 14.45 6.24 -1.38
C GLN A 60 14.68 7.70 -1.82
N LYS A 61 14.15 8.10 -2.99
CA LYS A 61 14.23 9.49 -3.46
C LYS A 61 13.57 10.48 -2.51
N LEU A 62 12.57 10.05 -1.72
CA LEU A 62 11.91 10.92 -0.74
C LEU A 62 12.75 11.22 0.49
N GLY A 63 13.77 10.41 0.79
CA GLY A 63 14.56 10.51 2.02
C GLY A 63 15.08 11.93 2.30
N PRO A 64 15.74 12.60 1.33
CA PRO A 64 16.22 13.98 1.49
C PRO A 64 15.13 15.03 1.69
N LEU A 65 13.87 14.75 1.32
CA LEU A 65 12.74 15.67 1.48
C LEU A 65 12.06 15.55 2.84
N CYS A 66 12.31 14.47 3.60
CA CYS A 66 11.65 14.26 4.88
C CYS A 66 12.14 15.27 5.91
N GLN A 67 11.17 15.88 6.60
CA GLN A 67 11.39 16.92 7.61
C GLN A 67 11.09 16.41 9.02
N SER A 68 10.49 15.22 9.14
CA SER A 68 10.09 14.62 10.41
C SER A 68 10.56 13.17 10.54
N VAL A 69 10.75 12.76 11.80
CA VAL A 69 11.06 11.36 12.15
C VAL A 69 9.96 10.42 11.65
N THR A 70 8.70 10.86 11.75
CA THR A 70 7.53 10.11 11.28
C THR A 70 7.64 9.75 9.81
N GLU A 71 7.92 10.72 8.94
CA GLU A 71 8.07 10.47 7.49
C GLU A 71 9.17 9.44 7.22
N ILE A 72 10.33 9.58 7.88
CA ILE A 72 11.46 8.66 7.74
C ILE A 72 11.09 7.24 8.19
N GLN A 73 10.36 7.09 9.30
CA GLN A 73 9.85 5.80 9.76
C GLN A 73 8.93 5.16 8.73
N TYR A 74 7.98 5.92 8.15
CA TYR A 74 7.14 5.42 7.07
C TYR A 74 7.96 4.95 5.87
N LEU A 75 8.95 5.74 5.42
CA LEU A 75 9.81 5.34 4.30
C LEU A 75 10.54 4.01 4.60
N GLY A 76 11.09 3.86 5.81
CA GLY A 76 11.81 2.65 6.22
C GLY A 76 10.92 1.41 6.22
N HIS A 77 9.73 1.50 6.83
CA HIS A 77 8.75 0.41 6.81
C HIS A 77 8.30 0.08 5.39
N MET A 78 7.98 1.09 4.57
CA MET A 78 7.54 0.86 3.18
C MET A 78 8.61 0.13 2.35
N GLN A 79 9.89 0.50 2.48
CA GLN A 79 10.99 -0.21 1.82
C GLN A 79 11.09 -1.66 2.30
N ARG A 80 11.03 -1.88 3.62
CA ARG A 80 11.09 -3.22 4.21
C ARG A 80 9.93 -4.10 3.73
N ILE A 81 8.71 -3.57 3.72
CA ILE A 81 7.52 -4.28 3.23
C ILE A 81 7.68 -4.68 1.77
N ALA A 82 8.09 -3.75 0.89
CA ALA A 82 8.24 -4.02 -0.53
C ALA A 82 9.34 -5.05 -0.82
N THR A 83 10.49 -4.98 -0.13
CA THR A 83 11.54 -5.99 -0.24
C THR A 83 11.04 -7.37 0.20
N LEU A 84 10.40 -7.45 1.38
CA LEU A 84 9.84 -8.70 1.90
C LEU A 84 8.71 -9.22 1.00
N ALA A 85 7.91 -8.37 0.37
CA ALA A 85 6.80 -8.82 -0.47
C ALA A 85 7.26 -9.70 -1.65
N SER A 86 8.52 -9.56 -2.06
CA SER A 86 9.18 -10.30 -3.15
C SER A 86 9.97 -11.54 -2.69
N THR A 87 10.19 -11.73 -1.39
CA THR A 87 11.04 -12.82 -0.84
C THR A 87 10.39 -13.59 0.30
N ASN A 88 9.64 -12.90 1.16
CA ASN A 88 8.89 -13.45 2.30
C ASN A 88 7.56 -12.68 2.47
N PRO A 89 6.51 -13.06 1.72
CA PRO A 89 5.19 -12.44 1.80
C PRO A 89 4.59 -12.40 3.21
N THR A 90 4.80 -13.43 4.02
CA THR A 90 4.28 -13.52 5.38
C THR A 90 4.84 -12.42 6.27
N GLU A 91 6.17 -12.27 6.24
CA GLU A 91 6.85 -11.22 7.00
C GLU A 91 6.50 -9.82 6.47
N SER A 92 6.30 -9.69 5.16
CA SER A 92 5.82 -8.44 4.55
C SER A 92 4.47 -8.00 5.12
N TYR A 93 3.54 -8.94 5.34
CA TYR A 93 2.27 -8.65 5.97
C TYR A 93 2.37 -8.29 7.45
N HIS A 94 3.28 -8.94 8.18
CA HIS A 94 3.58 -8.56 9.55
C HIS A 94 4.05 -7.11 9.63
N GLU A 95 5.02 -6.77 8.80
CA GLU A 95 5.56 -5.42 8.73
C GLU A 95 4.48 -4.41 8.33
N PHE A 96 3.59 -4.76 7.38
CA PHE A 96 2.47 -3.92 6.98
C PHE A 96 1.44 -3.71 8.11
N ALA A 97 1.19 -4.72 8.94
CA ALA A 97 0.34 -4.56 10.13
C ALA A 97 0.98 -3.59 11.13
N PHE A 98 2.28 -3.68 11.37
CA PHE A 98 3.01 -2.74 12.22
C PHE A 98 3.00 -1.31 11.68
N LEU A 99 3.17 -1.12 10.36
CA LEU A 99 3.09 0.21 9.72
C LEU A 99 1.76 0.92 10.03
N ASN A 100 0.66 0.16 10.02
CA ASN A 100 -0.67 0.67 10.34
C ASN A 100 -0.81 1.07 11.82
N ASP A 101 -0.12 0.38 12.72
CA ASP A 101 -0.08 0.75 14.14
C ASP A 101 0.71 2.05 14.39
N VAL A 102 1.76 2.33 13.61
CA VAL A 102 2.51 3.59 13.71
C VAL A 102 1.58 4.79 13.54
N LEU A 103 0.62 4.74 12.60
CA LEU A 103 -0.36 5.82 12.41
C LEU A 103 -1.27 6.00 13.61
N GLY A 104 -1.59 4.91 14.31
CA GLY A 104 -2.39 4.92 15.53
C GLY A 104 -1.69 5.67 16.65
N ASN A 105 -0.38 5.44 16.81
CA ASN A 105 0.40 5.94 17.94
C ASN A 105 0.90 7.38 17.79
N LEU A 106 0.75 8.04 16.64
CA LEU A 106 1.18 9.44 16.48
C LEU A 106 0.45 10.36 17.45
N SER A 107 1.16 11.31 18.05
CA SER A 107 0.53 12.37 18.85
C SER A 107 -0.45 13.18 17.98
N SER A 108 -1.37 13.91 18.62
CA SER A 108 -2.31 14.77 17.87
C SER A 108 -1.59 15.82 17.02
N ASN A 109 -0.48 16.36 17.53
CA ASN A 109 0.32 17.36 16.82
C ASN A 109 1.06 16.74 15.64
N ASP A 110 1.77 15.63 15.85
CA ASP A 110 2.52 14.95 14.78
C ASP A 110 1.58 14.48 13.67
N PHE A 111 0.40 13.97 14.04
CA PHE A 111 -0.60 13.58 13.07
C PHE A 111 -1.09 14.79 12.26
N ALA A 112 -1.43 15.91 12.90
CA ALA A 112 -1.88 17.12 12.22
C ALA A 112 -0.83 17.65 11.22
N THR A 113 0.44 17.69 11.62
CA THR A 113 1.55 18.08 10.74
C THR A 113 1.76 17.09 9.59
N PHE A 114 1.62 15.79 9.86
CA PHE A 114 1.76 14.75 8.84
C PHE A 114 0.63 14.79 7.79
N ILE A 115 -0.60 15.12 8.18
CA ILE A 115 -1.72 15.19 7.24
C ILE A 115 -1.93 16.57 6.60
N ASP A 116 -1.05 17.54 6.85
CA ASP A 116 -1.15 18.90 6.35
C ASP A 116 -1.13 18.93 4.80
N PRO A 117 -2.12 19.56 4.12
CA PRO A 117 -2.10 19.83 2.67
C PRO A 117 -0.81 20.43 2.13
N ASN A 118 -0.15 21.27 2.92
CA ASN A 118 1.02 22.03 2.50
C ASN A 118 2.33 21.31 2.83
N ASN A 119 2.29 20.21 3.60
CA ASN A 119 3.46 19.37 3.80
C ASN A 119 3.62 18.40 2.61
N PHE A 120 4.23 18.88 1.52
CA PHE A 120 4.38 18.12 0.28
C PHE A 120 5.20 16.84 0.43
N SER A 121 6.16 16.81 1.37
CA SER A 121 6.93 15.61 1.70
C SER A 121 6.00 14.54 2.28
N SER A 122 5.25 14.88 3.33
CA SER A 122 4.25 13.97 3.90
C SER A 122 3.18 13.56 2.89
N ARG A 123 2.75 14.45 1.99
CA ARG A 123 1.82 14.10 0.91
C ARG A 123 2.37 13.01 0.00
N LEU A 124 3.64 13.08 -0.37
CA LEU A 124 4.32 12.04 -1.14
C LEU A 124 4.45 10.75 -0.34
N VAL A 125 4.76 10.80 0.96
CA VAL A 125 4.78 9.63 1.85
C VAL A 125 3.41 8.96 1.90
N ILE A 126 2.33 9.73 2.10
CA ILE A 126 0.95 9.24 2.12
C ILE A 126 0.59 8.61 0.77
N ALA A 127 0.98 9.21 -0.34
CA ALA A 127 0.72 8.66 -1.68
C ALA A 127 1.41 7.30 -1.88
N HIS A 128 2.66 7.14 -1.44
CA HIS A 128 3.36 5.85 -1.46
C HIS A 128 2.68 4.83 -0.54
N MET A 129 2.23 5.25 0.65
CA MET A 129 1.52 4.39 1.57
C MET A 129 0.20 3.87 0.96
N LEU A 130 -0.56 4.73 0.27
CA LEU A 130 -1.81 4.33 -0.41
C LEU A 130 -1.54 3.31 -1.53
N VAL A 131 -0.46 3.47 -2.29
CA VAL A 131 -0.04 2.50 -3.31
C VAL A 131 0.40 1.18 -2.67
N LEU A 132 1.13 1.22 -1.56
CA LEU A 132 1.53 0.02 -0.84
C LEU A 132 0.32 -0.72 -0.27
N GLU A 133 -0.62 -0.01 0.38
CA GLU A 133 -1.86 -0.59 0.88
C GLU A 133 -2.68 -1.22 -0.26
N PHE A 134 -2.69 -0.59 -1.44
CA PHE A 134 -3.32 -1.16 -2.62
C PHE A 134 -2.72 -2.51 -3.01
N VAL A 135 -1.38 -2.59 -3.10
CA VAL A 135 -0.65 -3.83 -3.45
C VAL A 135 -0.85 -4.90 -2.37
N MET A 136 -0.76 -4.52 -1.09
CA MET A 136 -0.88 -5.45 0.04
C MET A 136 -2.33 -5.90 0.29
N SER A 137 -3.33 -5.09 -0.07
CA SER A 137 -4.74 -5.49 0.04
C SER A 137 -5.11 -6.61 -0.93
N ARG A 138 -4.29 -6.87 -1.96
CA ARG A 138 -4.51 -7.93 -2.95
C ARG A 138 -4.31 -9.33 -2.39
N LYS A 139 -3.18 -9.63 -1.74
CA LYS A 139 -2.92 -11.02 -1.30
C LYS A 139 -3.83 -11.46 -0.13
N ALA A 140 -4.48 -10.52 0.57
CA ALA A 140 -5.51 -10.84 1.55
C ALA A 140 -6.88 -11.23 0.94
N ILE A 141 -7.05 -11.08 -0.39
CA ILE A 141 -8.31 -11.29 -1.11
C ILE A 141 -8.27 -12.51 -2.01
N GLU A 142 -7.13 -12.79 -2.66
CA GLU A 142 -6.99 -13.97 -3.52
C GLU A 142 -7.12 -15.28 -2.71
N GLY A 143 -6.69 -15.30 -1.45
CA GLY A 143 -6.84 -16.46 -0.56
C GLY A 143 -8.24 -16.67 0.05
N ASN A 144 -9.26 -15.87 -0.28
CA ASN A 144 -10.56 -16.01 0.39
C ASN A 144 -11.77 -15.83 -0.54
N LYS A 145 -12.62 -16.86 -0.58
CA LYS A 145 -13.97 -16.88 -1.21
C LYS A 145 -14.89 -15.87 -0.52
N ARG A 146 -14.65 -14.57 -0.71
CA ARG A 146 -15.55 -13.52 -0.21
C ARG A 146 -16.86 -13.56 -1.00
N SER A 147 -17.96 -13.29 -0.30
CA SER A 147 -19.24 -12.98 -0.92
C SER A 147 -19.09 -11.85 -1.93
N GLU A 148 -19.97 -11.80 -2.93
CA GLU A 148 -19.99 -10.76 -3.98
C GLU A 148 -19.96 -9.32 -3.41
N LEU A 149 -20.51 -9.11 -2.21
CA LEU A 149 -20.45 -7.83 -1.50
C LEU A 149 -19.02 -7.45 -1.07
N GLY A 150 -18.23 -8.43 -0.61
CA GLY A 150 -16.84 -8.24 -0.22
C GLY A 150 -15.90 -7.94 -1.40
N LYS A 151 -16.22 -8.48 -2.59
CA LYS A 151 -15.53 -8.17 -3.84
C LYS A 151 -15.79 -6.72 -4.28
N LYS A 152 -17.06 -6.31 -4.33
CA LYS A 152 -17.44 -4.91 -4.66
C LYS A 152 -16.78 -3.89 -3.72
N GLY A 153 -16.82 -4.11 -2.41
CA GLY A 153 -16.17 -3.21 -1.43
C GLY A 153 -14.65 -3.11 -1.57
N SER A 154 -13.98 -4.13 -2.09
CA SER A 154 -12.54 -4.07 -2.41
C SER A 154 -12.28 -3.20 -3.65
N GLN A 155 -13.07 -3.36 -4.70
CA GLN A 155 -12.94 -2.58 -5.93
C GLN A 155 -13.13 -1.07 -5.66
N PHE A 156 -14.10 -0.69 -4.84
CA PHE A 156 -14.29 0.72 -4.44
C PHE A 156 -13.07 1.30 -3.73
N ARG A 157 -12.51 0.57 -2.75
CA ARG A 157 -11.30 1.04 -2.02
C ARG A 157 -10.12 1.25 -2.97
N LYS A 158 -9.94 0.32 -3.91
CA LYS A 158 -8.89 0.37 -4.93
C LYS A 158 -9.03 1.58 -5.86
N ALA A 159 -10.24 1.83 -6.37
CA ALA A 159 -10.53 3.01 -7.19
C ALA A 159 -10.31 4.31 -6.41
N MET A 160 -10.71 4.35 -5.14
CA MET A 160 -10.49 5.51 -4.27
C MET A 160 -9.00 5.77 -4.02
N SER A 161 -8.18 4.75 -3.74
CA SER A 161 -6.73 4.93 -3.57
C SER A 161 -6.08 5.51 -4.82
N LYS A 162 -6.44 5.05 -6.02
CA LYS A 162 -5.98 5.64 -7.28
C LYS A 162 -6.35 7.12 -7.38
N MET A 163 -7.62 7.45 -7.15
CA MET A 163 -8.07 8.85 -7.21
C MET A 163 -7.34 9.74 -6.20
N TRP A 164 -7.17 9.27 -4.97
CA TRP A 164 -6.47 10.03 -3.92
C TRP A 164 -5.01 10.27 -4.26
N VAL A 165 -4.29 9.26 -4.78
CA VAL A 165 -2.91 9.47 -5.21
C VAL A 165 -2.85 10.46 -6.36
N GLN A 166 -3.72 10.34 -7.37
CA GLN A 166 -3.77 11.31 -8.48
C GLN A 166 -4.04 12.74 -7.99
N GLN A 167 -4.97 12.91 -7.05
CA GLN A 167 -5.26 14.22 -6.45
C GLN A 167 -4.09 14.79 -5.66
N ILE A 168 -3.34 13.94 -4.95
CA ILE A 168 -2.11 14.36 -4.26
C ILE A 168 -1.09 14.86 -5.28
N LEU A 169 -0.82 14.06 -6.32
CA LEU A 169 0.20 14.38 -7.32
C LEU A 169 -0.13 15.65 -8.12
N GLN A 170 -1.40 15.89 -8.43
CA GLN A 170 -1.86 17.11 -9.14
C GLN A 170 -1.67 18.40 -8.34
N LYS A 171 -1.60 18.32 -7.00
CA LYS A 171 -1.45 19.47 -6.11
C LYS A 171 0.00 19.76 -5.73
N LEU A 172 0.95 18.95 -6.21
CA LEU A 172 2.36 19.18 -5.93
C LEU A 172 2.85 20.44 -6.65
N PRO A 173 3.75 21.21 -6.03
CA PRO A 173 4.43 22.29 -6.75
C PRO A 173 5.47 21.70 -7.73
N PRO A 174 5.89 22.46 -8.76
CA PRO A 174 6.75 21.94 -9.84
C PRO A 174 8.03 21.24 -9.38
N GLY A 175 8.66 21.72 -8.29
CA GLY A 175 9.88 21.12 -7.75
C GLY A 175 9.69 19.73 -7.13
N TYR A 176 8.46 19.26 -6.96
CA TYR A 176 8.16 17.97 -6.34
C TYR A 176 7.70 16.90 -7.35
N TYR A 177 7.52 17.27 -8.62
CA TYR A 177 6.99 16.35 -9.65
C TYR A 177 7.88 15.12 -9.89
N GLU A 178 9.20 15.29 -9.83
CA GLU A 178 10.15 14.18 -10.04
C GLU A 178 9.99 13.05 -9.00
N TYR A 179 9.51 13.38 -7.80
CA TYR A 179 9.29 12.43 -6.71
C TYR A 179 7.95 11.68 -6.83
N GLY A 180 7.04 12.21 -7.64
CA GLY A 180 5.73 11.60 -7.93
C GLY A 180 5.70 10.77 -9.23
N GLU A 181 6.72 10.87 -10.07
CA GLU A 181 6.74 10.31 -11.43
C GLU A 181 6.51 8.80 -11.44
N TRP A 182 7.22 8.07 -10.57
CA TRP A 182 7.09 6.61 -10.50
C TRP A 182 5.68 6.18 -10.07
N LEU A 183 5.10 6.86 -9.07
CA LEU A 183 3.72 6.60 -8.62
C LEU A 183 2.72 6.81 -9.75
N LEU A 184 2.89 7.90 -10.52
CA LEU A 184 2.01 8.23 -11.63
C LEU A 184 2.07 7.15 -12.72
N LYS A 185 3.28 6.75 -13.12
CA LYS A 185 3.49 5.67 -14.10
C LYS A 185 2.88 4.36 -13.61
N PHE A 186 3.14 4.00 -12.35
CA PHE A 186 2.61 2.78 -11.75
C PHE A 186 1.08 2.78 -11.78
N ILE A 187 0.43 3.83 -11.28
CA ILE A 187 -1.05 3.91 -11.18
C ILE A 187 -1.74 3.98 -12.54
N ASN A 188 -1.11 4.62 -13.53
CA ASN A 188 -1.64 4.68 -14.88
C ASN A 188 -1.51 3.34 -15.60
N SER A 189 -0.51 2.51 -15.26
CA SER A 189 -0.41 1.14 -15.77
C SER A 189 -1.47 0.19 -15.20
N LEU A 190 -2.16 0.59 -14.12
CA LEU A 190 -3.26 -0.18 -13.54
C LEU A 190 -4.53 0.05 -14.38
N ASN A 191 -4.86 -0.92 -15.25
CA ASN A 191 -6.05 -0.91 -16.10
C ASN A 191 -7.31 -1.38 -15.35
N TYR A 192 -8.03 -0.52 -14.64
CA TYR A 192 -9.24 -0.97 -13.93
C TYR A 192 -10.38 -1.31 -14.90
N SER A 193 -10.70 -2.60 -15.03
CA SER A 193 -12.00 -3.05 -15.55
C SER A 193 -12.91 -3.39 -14.38
N PHE A 194 -14.11 -2.81 -14.35
CA PHE A 194 -15.16 -3.18 -13.41
C PHE A 194 -15.84 -4.50 -13.79
N ASP A 195 -15.56 -5.01 -14.99
CA ASP A 195 -16.32 -6.09 -15.63
C ASP A 195 -15.55 -7.42 -15.76
N ALA A 196 -14.25 -7.47 -15.45
CA ALA A 196 -13.48 -8.73 -15.44
C ALA A 196 -12.33 -8.70 -14.41
N GLU A 197 -12.34 -9.64 -13.47
CA GLU A 197 -11.35 -9.73 -12.37
C GLU A 197 -9.92 -10.09 -12.88
N ASP A 198 -9.83 -10.61 -14.10
CA ASP A 198 -8.71 -11.40 -14.62
C ASP A 198 -7.98 -10.77 -15.83
N GLN A 199 -8.47 -9.65 -16.37
CA GLN A 199 -7.84 -8.97 -17.51
C GLN A 199 -6.90 -7.82 -17.14
N VAL A 200 -6.87 -7.41 -15.89
CA VAL A 200 -6.09 -6.24 -15.45
C VAL A 200 -4.65 -6.59 -15.04
N TRP A 201 -4.39 -7.87 -14.71
CA TRP A 201 -3.26 -8.21 -13.83
C TRP A 201 -2.29 -9.28 -14.34
N LYS A 202 -2.51 -9.86 -15.52
CA LYS A 202 -1.59 -10.86 -16.11
C LYS A 202 -0.13 -10.38 -16.29
N PRO A 203 0.20 -9.09 -16.50
CA PRO A 203 1.61 -8.69 -16.68
C PRO A 203 2.43 -8.64 -15.37
N PHE A 204 1.79 -8.57 -14.20
CA PHE A 204 2.48 -8.21 -12.94
C PHE A 204 2.60 -9.37 -11.94
N LEU A 205 2.07 -10.54 -12.29
CA LEU A 205 2.21 -11.79 -11.56
C LEU A 205 2.73 -12.87 -12.51
N LEU A 206 3.98 -12.77 -12.94
CA LEU A 206 4.63 -13.88 -13.64
C LEU A 206 6.03 -14.09 -13.07
N SER A 207 6.12 -14.95 -12.04
CA SER A 207 7.25 -15.86 -12.00
C SER A 207 7.11 -16.82 -13.18
N ASN A 208 7.82 -16.52 -14.28
CA ASN A 208 7.98 -17.29 -15.53
C ASN A 208 7.15 -16.89 -16.77
N GLY A 209 6.98 -15.61 -17.08
CA GLY A 209 6.44 -15.24 -18.39
C GLY A 209 6.80 -13.83 -18.81
N THR A 210 7.46 -13.74 -19.95
CA THR A 210 7.85 -12.54 -20.67
C THR A 210 6.72 -11.52 -20.69
N THR A 211 6.95 -10.33 -20.15
CA THR A 211 6.07 -9.18 -20.36
C THR A 211 6.19 -8.73 -21.81
N VAL A 212 5.18 -9.03 -22.62
CA VAL A 212 4.97 -8.34 -23.90
C VAL A 212 4.40 -6.96 -23.56
N VAL A 213 5.27 -5.96 -23.59
CA VAL A 213 4.85 -4.57 -23.77
C VAL A 213 4.22 -4.51 -25.16
N GLN A 214 2.96 -4.11 -25.26
CA GLN A 214 2.40 -3.76 -26.56
C GLN A 214 3.18 -2.54 -27.07
N ASP A 215 3.99 -2.77 -28.09
CA ASP A 215 4.66 -1.76 -28.90
C ASP A 215 3.65 -0.65 -29.30
N GLY A 216 4.02 0.63 -29.32
CA GLY A 216 5.36 1.16 -29.45
C GLY A 216 5.53 2.49 -28.76
N GLU A 217 6.50 2.53 -27.86
CA GLU A 217 7.56 3.52 -27.85
C GLU A 217 8.73 2.88 -27.13
N THR A 218 9.68 2.41 -27.94
CA THR A 218 10.89 1.72 -27.52
C THR A 218 11.71 2.68 -26.65
N LEU A 219 11.75 2.45 -25.34
CA LEU A 219 12.81 3.01 -24.50
C LEU A 219 14.08 2.19 -24.76
N SER A 220 14.73 2.48 -25.88
CA SER A 220 16.11 2.11 -26.13
C SER A 220 17.02 3.16 -25.50
N LEU A 221 17.92 2.73 -24.62
CA LEU A 221 19.12 3.52 -24.29
C LEU A 221 20.37 2.64 -24.33
N PRO A 222 21.49 3.20 -24.84
CA PRO A 222 22.60 2.46 -25.38
C PRO A 222 23.44 1.81 -24.29
N VAL A 223 23.98 0.65 -24.63
CA VAL A 223 25.02 -0.04 -23.87
C VAL A 223 26.29 0.80 -23.92
N ARG A 224 26.81 1.18 -22.74
CA ARG A 224 28.24 1.21 -22.45
C ARG A 224 28.48 0.80 -21.02
#